data_AF-A0A0B1TM42-F1
#
_entry.id   AF-A0A0B1TM42-F1
#
_cell.length_a   1.000
_cell.length_b   1.000
_cell.length_c   1.000
_cell.angle_alpha   90.00
_cell.angle_beta   90.00
_cell.angle_gamma   90.00
#
_symmetry.space_group_name_H-M   'P 1'
#
loop_
_entity.id
_entity.type
_entity.pdbx_description
1 polymer ?
#
loop_
_entity_poly.entity_id
_entity_poly.type
_entity_poly.pdbx_seq_one_letter_code
_entity_poly.pdbx_strand_id
1 'polypeptide(L)'
;MPVVMRKTNYVMRTLTSLVEKLCPSSRDYVLFVVMFAVPNTDTDEFRNVSDAVLSTFSREIKEGLLEVMVIPPKWYELEFEMLVPTFGDSKERMRWRTKQNLDYFYLMNYARHKAEYYMQLEDDIIATSGYSYVSSI
;
A
#
# COMPACT_ATOMS: atom_id res chain seq x y z
N MET A 1 15.25 0.44 -9.22
CA MET A 1 14.64 -0.82 -8.74
C MET A 1 13.36 -1.07 -9.51
N PRO A 2 13.00 -2.33 -9.80
CA PRO A 2 11.92 -2.61 -10.72
C PRO A 2 10.55 -2.44 -10.05
N VAL A 3 9.57 -1.98 -10.82
CA VAL A 3 8.16 -1.82 -10.42
C VAL A 3 7.34 -2.45 -11.54
N VAL A 4 6.45 -3.40 -11.21
CA VAL A 4 5.54 -3.96 -12.21
C VAL A 4 4.39 -2.98 -12.38
N MET A 5 4.38 -2.26 -13.49
CA MET A 5 3.24 -1.44 -13.88
C MET A 5 2.18 -2.35 -14.51
N ARG A 6 1.01 -2.44 -13.89
CA ARG A 6 -0.11 -3.25 -14.39
C ARG A 6 -1.04 -2.38 -15.24
N LYS A 7 -1.60 -2.93 -16.32
CA LYS A 7 -2.54 -2.22 -17.22
C LYS A 7 -3.88 -1.85 -16.55
N THR A 8 -4.21 -2.49 -15.43
CA THR A 8 -5.46 -2.28 -14.71
C THR A 8 -5.16 -1.61 -13.38
N ASN A 9 -5.92 -0.56 -13.06
CA ASN A 9 -5.82 0.16 -11.80
C ASN A 9 -6.54 -0.62 -10.68
N TYR A 10 -5.86 -1.61 -10.10
CA TYR A 10 -6.42 -2.47 -9.05
C TYR A 10 -6.62 -1.73 -7.73
N VAL A 11 -5.73 -0.77 -7.39
CA VAL A 11 -5.79 -0.01 -6.14
C VAL A 11 -7.13 0.72 -5.98
N MET A 12 -7.64 1.35 -7.05
CA MET A 12 -8.94 2.03 -7.00
C MET A 12 -10.07 1.06 -6.66
N ARG A 13 -10.13 -0.10 -7.34
CA ARG A 13 -11.16 -1.12 -7.12
C ARG A 13 -11.11 -1.66 -5.70
N THR A 14 -9.91 -1.92 -5.20
CA THR A 14 -9.68 -2.45 -3.86
C THR A 14 -10.09 -1.44 -2.79
N LEU A 15 -9.67 -0.18 -2.91
CA LEU A 15 -10.03 0.88 -1.97
C LEU A 15 -11.54 1.15 -1.96
N THR A 16 -12.17 1.25 -3.14
CA THR A 16 -13.62 1.39 -3.23
C THR A 16 -14.31 0.22 -2.53
N SER A 17 -13.89 -1.01 -2.81
CA SER A 17 -14.48 -2.18 -2.15
C SER A 17 -14.26 -2.19 -0.64
N LEU A 18 -13.13 -1.73 -0.13
CA LEU A 18 -12.84 -1.68 1.30
C LEU A 18 -13.69 -0.62 2.00
N VAL A 19 -13.76 0.59 1.44
CA VAL A 19 -14.49 1.72 2.02
C VAL A 19 -16.00 1.48 1.99
N GLU A 20 -16.55 1.01 0.87
CA GLU A 20 -18.01 0.80 0.73
C GLU A 20 -18.54 -0.35 1.59
N LYS A 21 -17.69 -1.36 1.87
CA LYS A 21 -18.08 -2.56 2.63
C LYS A 21 -17.67 -2.49 4.10
N LEU A 22 -17.05 -1.40 4.53
CA LEU A 22 -16.70 -1.14 5.92
C LEU A 22 -17.97 -0.93 6.74
N CYS A 23 -18.08 -1.57 7.91
CA CYS A 23 -19.15 -1.30 8.85
C CYS A 23 -19.08 0.17 9.32
N PRO A 24 -20.21 0.92 9.31
CA PRO A 24 -20.22 2.31 9.78
C PRO A 24 -19.73 2.47 11.23
N SER A 25 -20.05 1.50 12.09
CA SER A 25 -19.63 1.49 13.51
C SER A 25 -18.12 1.37 13.69
N SER A 26 -17.40 0.85 12.69
CA SER A 26 -15.97 0.59 12.75
C SER A 26 -15.16 1.70 12.08
N ARG A 27 -15.81 2.69 11.47
CA ARG A 27 -15.16 3.74 10.67
C ARG A 27 -14.17 4.57 11.49
N ASP A 28 -14.50 4.88 12.74
CA ASP A 28 -13.65 5.68 13.63
C ASP A 28 -12.47 4.89 14.23
N TYR A 29 -12.43 3.58 14.01
CA TYR A 29 -11.41 2.67 14.59
C TYR A 29 -10.49 2.06 13.54
N VAL A 30 -10.65 2.43 12.27
CA VAL A 30 -9.88 1.88 11.15
C VAL A 30 -9.15 3.00 10.43
N LEU A 31 -7.91 2.71 10.02
CA LEU A 31 -7.13 3.56 9.14
C LEU A 31 -6.62 2.72 7.98
N PHE A 32 -6.92 3.14 6.75
CA PHE A 32 -6.28 2.63 5.54
C PHE A 32 -5.04 3.47 5.23
N VAL A 33 -3.94 2.81 4.86
CA VAL A 33 -2.73 3.48 4.39
C VAL A 33 -2.39 2.95 3.00
N VAL A 34 -2.35 3.84 2.02
CA VAL A 34 -1.94 3.54 0.65
C VAL A 34 -0.56 4.13 0.42
N MET A 35 0.42 3.26 0.16
CA MET A 35 1.77 3.66 -0.15
C MET A 35 2.08 3.41 -1.62
N PHE A 36 2.48 4.46 -2.33
CA PHE A 36 3.07 4.32 -3.66
C PHE A 36 4.55 3.96 -3.54
N ALA A 37 4.86 2.69 -3.79
CA ALA A 37 6.20 2.13 -3.73
C ALA A 37 7.00 2.33 -5.04
N VAL A 38 7.03 3.57 -5.55
CA VAL A 38 7.68 3.93 -6.82
C VAL A 38 8.97 4.74 -6.57
N PRO A 39 10.06 4.48 -7.32
CA PRO A 39 11.30 5.24 -7.18
C PRO A 39 11.26 6.60 -7.90
N ASN A 40 10.34 6.78 -8.86
CA ASN A 40 10.17 8.00 -9.64
C ASN A 40 8.70 8.41 -9.63
N THR A 41 8.43 9.62 -9.16
CA THR A 41 7.09 10.23 -9.12
C THR A 41 6.84 11.19 -10.28
N ASP A 42 7.81 11.41 -11.16
CA ASP A 42 7.70 12.34 -12.28
C ASP A 42 7.10 11.72 -13.55
N THR A 43 6.49 10.54 -13.44
CA THR A 43 5.84 9.86 -14.57
C THR A 43 4.36 10.19 -14.63
N ASP A 44 3.81 10.25 -15.83
CA ASP A 44 2.39 10.54 -16.03
C ASP A 44 1.51 9.43 -15.43
N GLU A 45 1.99 8.18 -15.43
CA GLU A 45 1.28 7.06 -14.81
C GLU A 45 1.16 7.25 -13.30
N PHE A 46 2.23 7.67 -12.62
CA PHE A 46 2.17 7.96 -11.19
C PHE A 46 1.16 9.07 -10.92
N ARG A 47 1.28 10.20 -11.64
CA ARG A 47 0.37 11.35 -11.47
C ARG A 47 -1.08 10.95 -11.72
N ASN A 48 -1.36 10.23 -12.80
CA ASN A 48 -2.71 9.78 -13.13
C ASN A 48 -3.32 8.89 -12.03
N VAL A 49 -2.55 7.95 -11.48
CA VAL A 49 -3.06 7.07 -10.42
C VAL A 49 -3.17 7.81 -9.09
N SER A 50 -2.17 8.62 -8.70
CA SER A 50 -2.21 9.39 -7.46
C SER A 50 -3.36 10.39 -7.47
N ASP A 51 -3.56 11.12 -8.56
CA ASP A 51 -4.62 12.12 -8.69
C ASP A 51 -6.00 11.46 -8.66
N ALA A 52 -6.14 10.27 -9.27
CA ALA A 52 -7.38 9.49 -9.19
C ALA A 52 -7.72 9.07 -7.76
N VAL A 53 -6.73 8.60 -6.99
CA VAL A 53 -6.92 8.24 -5.57
C VAL A 53 -7.26 9.48 -4.74
N LEU A 54 -6.47 10.55 -4.87
CA LEU A 54 -6.64 11.78 -4.09
C LEU A 54 -7.98 12.46 -4.36
N SER A 55 -8.44 12.48 -5.61
CA SER A 55 -9.73 13.08 -5.98
C SER A 55 -10.92 12.23 -5.52
N THR A 56 -10.88 10.91 -5.78
CA THR A 56 -11.99 10.00 -5.47
C THR A 56 -12.21 9.83 -3.96
N PHE A 57 -11.14 9.76 -3.17
CA PHE A 57 -11.20 9.50 -1.73
C PHE A 57 -10.93 10.75 -0.89
N SER A 58 -11.12 11.94 -1.46
CA SER A 58 -10.87 13.22 -0.78
C SER A 58 -11.63 13.37 0.54
N ARG A 59 -12.85 12.81 0.64
CA ARG A 59 -13.63 12.77 1.88
C ARG A 59 -12.98 11.87 2.92
N GLU A 60 -12.66 10.63 2.56
CA GLU A 60 -12.04 9.64 3.44
C GLU A 60 -10.68 10.12 3.96
N ILE A 61 -9.92 10.82 3.12
CA ILE A 61 -8.65 11.45 3.52
C ILE A 61 -8.90 12.57 4.53
N LYS A 62 -9.87 13.45 4.26
CA LYS A 62 -10.21 14.56 5.17
C LYS A 62 -10.74 14.08 6.53
N GLU A 63 -11.45 12.96 6.54
CA GLU A 63 -11.99 12.33 7.74
C GLU A 63 -10.94 11.49 8.51
N GLY A 64 -9.74 11.30 7.95
CA GLY A 64 -8.69 10.50 8.57
C GLY A 64 -8.86 8.98 8.43
N LEU A 65 -9.79 8.52 7.59
CA LEU A 65 -9.98 7.10 7.28
C LEU A 65 -8.92 6.56 6.31
N LEU A 66 -8.38 7.42 5.44
CA LEU A 66 -7.38 7.06 4.45
C LEU A 66 -6.18 8.01 4.50
N GLU A 67 -4.97 7.45 4.61
CA GLU A 67 -3.72 8.16 4.36
C GLU A 67 -3.08 7.68 3.06
N VAL A 68 -2.55 8.62 2.29
CA VAL A 68 -1.83 8.34 1.04
C VAL A 68 -0.41 8.87 1.16
N MET A 69 0.58 8.04 0.88
CA MET A 69 1.98 8.44 0.95
C MET A 69 2.82 7.85 -0.19
N VAL A 70 4.02 8.40 -0.36
CA VAL A 70 5.05 7.88 -1.26
C VAL A 70 6.27 7.55 -0.43
N ILE A 71 6.90 6.40 -0.70
CA ILE A 71 8.18 6.07 -0.08
C ILE A 71 9.29 6.95 -0.67
N PRO A 72 10.13 7.61 0.17
CA PRO A 72 11.21 8.46 -0.33
C PRO A 72 12.22 7.66 -1.18
N PRO A 73 12.68 8.17 -2.33
CA PRO A 73 13.63 7.47 -3.20
C PRO A 73 14.91 7.01 -2.51
N LYS A 74 15.34 7.71 -1.46
CA LYS A 74 16.50 7.39 -0.63
C LYS A 74 16.44 5.97 -0.03
N TRP A 75 15.26 5.42 0.20
CA TRP A 75 15.10 4.04 0.68
C TRP A 75 15.61 3.00 -0.33
N TYR A 76 15.65 3.36 -1.61
CA TYR A 76 16.11 2.51 -2.71
C TYR A 76 17.60 2.66 -3.04
N GLU A 77 18.34 3.52 -2.34
CA GLU A 77 19.79 3.73 -2.52
C GLU A 77 20.62 2.66 -1.77
N LEU A 78 20.17 1.40 -1.78
CA LEU A 78 20.91 0.28 -1.18
C LEU A 78 21.90 -0.32 -2.18
N GLU A 79 23.04 -0.79 -1.69
CA GLU A 79 24.02 -1.53 -2.49
C GLU A 79 23.55 -2.97 -2.74
N PHE A 80 22.67 -3.13 -3.75
CA PHE A 80 22.13 -4.43 -4.14
C PHE A 80 23.17 -5.38 -4.73
N GLU A 81 24.39 -4.92 -5.06
CA GLU A 81 25.50 -5.80 -5.47
C GLU A 81 25.95 -6.76 -4.37
N MET A 82 25.74 -6.42 -3.09
CA MET A 82 26.15 -7.25 -1.95
C MET A 82 25.13 -8.33 -1.56
N LEU A 83 24.00 -8.43 -2.26
CA LEU A 83 22.99 -9.43 -1.96
C LEU A 83 23.50 -10.84 -2.26
N VAL A 84 23.62 -11.65 -1.21
CA VAL A 84 23.94 -13.08 -1.32
C VAL A 84 22.72 -13.81 -1.87
N PRO A 85 22.85 -14.55 -2.99
CA PRO A 85 21.75 -15.36 -3.51
C PRO A 85 21.27 -16.37 -2.47
N THR A 86 19.96 -16.44 -2.29
CA THR A 86 19.31 -17.43 -1.44
C THR A 86 18.31 -18.22 -2.28
N PHE A 87 18.01 -19.46 -1.89
CA PHE A 87 17.00 -20.31 -2.56
C PHE A 87 17.19 -20.54 -4.07
N GLY A 88 18.42 -20.41 -4.58
CA GLY A 88 18.72 -20.55 -6.02
C GLY A 88 18.20 -19.39 -6.89
N ASP A 89 17.82 -18.27 -6.28
CA ASP A 89 17.28 -17.11 -7.00
C ASP A 89 18.34 -16.44 -7.88
N SER A 90 17.90 -15.95 -9.05
CA SER A 90 18.72 -15.07 -9.88
C SER A 90 18.97 -13.74 -9.17
N LYS A 91 20.03 -13.02 -9.55
CA LYS A 91 20.32 -11.67 -9.01
C LYS A 91 19.12 -10.72 -9.17
N GLU A 92 18.40 -10.82 -10.27
CA GLU A 92 17.20 -10.03 -10.52
C GLU A 92 16.08 -10.37 -9.52
N ARG A 93 15.79 -11.67 -9.34
CA ARG A 93 14.76 -12.11 -8.39
C ARG A 93 15.12 -11.73 -6.94
N MET A 94 16.40 -11.80 -6.58
CA MET A 94 16.88 -11.31 -5.29
C MET A 94 16.62 -9.81 -5.10
N ARG A 95 16.87 -8.98 -6.13
CA ARG A 95 16.57 -7.55 -6.11
C ARG A 95 15.06 -7.29 -5.93
N TRP A 96 14.21 -8.03 -6.63
CA TRP A 96 12.75 -7.94 -6.49
C TRP A 96 12.27 -8.26 -5.08
N ARG A 97 12.71 -9.38 -4.50
CA ARG A 97 12.30 -9.77 -3.14
C ARG A 97 12.83 -8.81 -2.08
N THR A 98 14.06 -8.32 -2.27
CA THR A 98 14.63 -7.31 -1.36
C THR A 98 13.84 -6.01 -1.42
N LYS A 99 13.46 -5.55 -2.63
CA LYS A 99 12.55 -4.41 -2.78
C LYS A 99 11.26 -4.62 -2.01
N GLN A 100 10.58 -5.73 -2.26
CA GLN A 100 9.28 -6.00 -1.67
C GLN A 100 9.35 -6.04 -0.15
N ASN A 101 10.36 -6.68 0.42
CA ASN A 101 10.60 -6.69 1.86
C ASN A 101 10.84 -5.28 2.42
N LEU A 102 11.59 -4.45 1.69
CA LEU A 102 11.82 -3.06 2.07
C LEU A 102 10.54 -2.23 2.04
N ASP A 103 9.72 -2.39 0.99
CA ASP A 103 8.42 -1.71 0.84
C ASP A 103 7.50 -2.08 2.02
N TYR A 104 7.38 -3.39 2.34
CA TYR A 104 6.58 -3.86 3.47
C TYR A 104 7.11 -3.33 4.81
N PHE A 105 8.43 -3.38 5.02
CA PHE A 105 9.06 -2.87 6.22
C PHE A 105 8.80 -1.37 6.41
N TYR A 106 8.91 -0.58 5.34
CA TYR A 106 8.64 0.85 5.39
C TYR A 106 7.18 1.13 5.79
N LEU A 107 6.22 0.45 5.14
CA LEU A 107 4.80 0.62 5.42
C LEU A 107 4.45 0.21 6.85
N MET A 108 4.95 -0.93 7.32
CA MET A 108 4.79 -1.38 8.71
C MET A 108 5.39 -0.36 9.69
N ASN A 109 6.60 0.13 9.43
CA ASN A 109 7.25 1.09 10.31
C ASN A 109 6.53 2.46 10.30
N TYR A 110 5.96 2.88 9.18
CA TYR A 110 5.11 4.07 9.10
C TYR A 110 3.82 3.91 9.93
N ALA A 111 3.20 2.73 9.87
CA ALA A 111 1.94 2.46 10.54
C ALA A 111 2.06 2.09 12.03
N ARG A 112 3.27 1.76 12.53
CA ARG A 112 3.51 1.16 13.85
C ARG A 112 2.93 1.90 15.06
N HIS A 113 2.71 3.21 14.94
CA HIS A 113 2.20 4.06 16.02
C HIS A 113 0.81 4.61 15.73
N LYS A 114 0.16 4.15 14.65
CA LYS A 114 -1.13 4.67 14.18
C LYS A 114 -2.31 3.80 14.61
N ALA A 115 -2.08 2.51 14.90
CA ALA A 115 -3.10 1.57 15.32
C ALA A 115 -2.51 0.49 16.23
N GLU A 116 -3.37 -0.18 16.99
CA GLU A 116 -2.98 -1.33 17.83
C GLU A 116 -2.68 -2.59 16.99
N TYR A 117 -3.41 -2.75 15.88
CA TYR A 117 -3.29 -3.89 14.98
C TYR A 117 -2.90 -3.45 13.57
N TYR A 118 -2.15 -4.30 12.87
CA TYR A 118 -1.68 -4.08 11.50
C TYR A 118 -2.11 -5.22 10.59
N MET A 119 -2.59 -4.88 9.38
CA MET A 119 -2.91 -5.85 8.34
C MET A 119 -2.30 -5.38 7.01
N GLN A 120 -1.41 -6.20 6.43
CA GLN A 120 -0.91 -6.00 5.08
C GLN A 120 -1.93 -6.56 4.09
N LEU A 121 -2.30 -5.77 3.09
CA LEU A 121 -3.16 -6.19 1.99
C LEU A 121 -2.41 -6.06 0.66
N GLU A 122 -2.72 -6.96 -0.27
CA GLU A 122 -2.39 -6.79 -1.68
C GLU A 122 -3.39 -5.83 -2.35
N ASP A 123 -2.98 -5.17 -3.43
CA ASP A 123 -3.76 -4.13 -4.10
C ASP A 123 -4.86 -4.67 -5.02
N ASP A 124 -5.04 -5.99 -5.11
CA ASP A 124 -5.93 -6.68 -6.06
C ASP A 124 -7.05 -7.52 -5.41
N ILE A 125 -7.40 -7.22 -4.16
CA ILE A 125 -8.45 -7.93 -3.41
C ILE A 125 -9.86 -7.30 -3.54
N ILE A 126 -10.88 -8.03 -3.09
CA ILE A 126 -12.26 -7.53 -2.94
C ILE A 126 -12.74 -7.91 -1.54
N ALA A 127 -13.21 -6.93 -0.78
CA ALA A 127 -13.70 -7.15 0.57
C ALA A 127 -15.08 -7.84 0.57
N THR A 128 -15.37 -8.61 1.62
CA THR A 128 -16.73 -9.10 1.91
C THR A 128 -17.48 -8.05 2.73
N SER A 129 -18.80 -7.89 2.52
CA SER A 129 -19.59 -6.93 3.28
C SER A 129 -19.49 -7.17 4.79
N GLY A 130 -19.20 -6.12 5.56
CA GLY A 130 -19.14 -6.19 7.02
C GLY A 130 -17.92 -6.91 7.57
N TYR A 131 -16.82 -6.97 6.81
CA TYR A 131 -15.56 -7.59 7.26
C TYR A 131 -14.99 -7.00 8.56
N SER A 132 -15.38 -5.76 8.91
CA SER A 132 -14.96 -5.06 10.12
C SER A 132 -16.00 -5.12 11.25
N TYR A 133 -17.01 -6.00 11.12
CA TYR A 133 -18.02 -6.17 12.16
C TYR A 133 -17.38 -6.66 13.45
N VAL A 134 -17.56 -5.89 14.51
CA VAL A 134 -17.20 -6.30 15.87
C VAL A 134 -18.49 -6.66 16.58
N SER A 135 -18.68 -7.94 16.92
CA SER A 135 -19.75 -8.34 17.82
C SER A 135 -19.43 -7.81 19.20
N SER A 136 -20.34 -7.08 19.82
CA SER A 136 -20.27 -6.74 21.24
C SER A 136 -20.15 -8.05 22.04
N ILE A 137 -19.01 -8.24 22.72
CA ILE A 137 -18.83 -9.30 23.72
C ILE A 137 -19.49 -8.85 25.02
#